data_AF-A0A847XRK0-F1
#
_entry.id   AF-A0A847XRK0-F1
#
_cell.length_a   1.000
_cell.length_b   1.000
_cell.length_c   1.000
_cell.angle_alpha   90.00
_cell.angle_beta   90.00
_cell.angle_gamma   90.00
#
_symmetry.space_group_name_H-M   'P 1'
#
loop_
_entity.id
_entity.type
_entity.pdbx_description
1 polymer ?
#
loop_
_entity_poly.entity_id
_entity_poly.type
_entity_poly.pdbx_seq_one_letter_code
_entity_poly.pdbx_strand_id
1 'polypeptide(L)' 'MGIQKFVAKTLYGLENVLASELKELGATDAEPGNRAVFFTGNKELLYRINYCSR' A
#
# COMPACT_ATOMS: atom_id res chain seq x y z
N MET A 1 -12.77 0.31 14.22
CA MET A 1 -12.51 0.46 12.78
C MET A 1 -11.87 -0.84 12.30
N GLY A 2 -12.48 -1.56 11.35
CA GLY A 2 -12.00 -2.88 10.93
C GLY A 2 -10.77 -2.83 10.03
N ILE A 3 -10.01 -3.93 10.00
CA ILE A 3 -8.94 -4.16 9.03
C ILE A 3 -9.58 -4.53 7.68
N GLN A 4 -9.14 -3.91 6.59
CA GLN A 4 -9.62 -4.13 5.23
C GLN A 4 -8.46 -4.28 4.25
N LYS A 5 -8.74 -4.91 3.09
CA LYS A 5 -7.82 -5.01 1.96
C LYS A 5 -7.99 -3.81 1.04
N PHE A 6 -6.86 -3.23 0.65
CA PHE A 6 -6.75 -2.09 -0.24
C PHE A 6 -5.81 -2.41 -1.40
N VAL A 7 -5.90 -1.58 -2.45
CA VAL A 7 -5.00 -1.64 -3.59
C VAL A 7 -4.46 -0.24 -3.86
N ALA A 8 -3.14 -0.13 -3.98
CA ALA A 8 -2.47 1.08 -4.44
C ALA A 8 -1.98 0.86 -5.87
N LYS A 9 -2.22 1.82 -6.77
CA LYS A 9 -1.78 1.77 -8.17
C LYS A 9 -0.39 2.40 -8.28
N THR A 10 0.45 1.83 -9.14
CA THR A 10 1.80 2.33 -9.39
C THR A 10 2.18 2.17 -10.87
N LEU A 11 3.27 2.80 -11.27
CA LEU A 11 3.84 2.65 -12.60
C LEU A 11 4.54 1.29 -12.72
N TYR A 12 4.65 0.80 -13.96
CA TYR A 12 5.33 -0.46 -14.24
C TYR A 12 6.81 -0.38 -13.79
N GLY A 13 7.25 -1.36 -13.00
CA GLY A 13 8.60 -1.43 -12.44
C GLY A 13 8.74 -0.81 -11.05
N LEU A 14 7.73 -0.10 -10.54
CA LEU A 14 7.75 0.53 -9.21
C LEU A 14 6.99 -0.27 -8.14
N GLU A 15 6.50 -1.46 -8.47
CA GLU A 15 5.70 -2.30 -7.57
C GLU A 15 6.45 -2.63 -6.27
N ASN A 16 7.71 -3.04 -6.37
CA ASN A 16 8.51 -3.41 -5.20
C ASN A 16 8.91 -2.20 -4.34
N VAL A 17 9.09 -1.03 -4.98
CA VAL A 17 9.38 0.23 -4.28
C VAL A 17 8.17 0.63 -3.46
N LEU A 18 7.00 0.70 -4.09
CA LEU A 18 5.75 1.03 -3.41
C LEU A 18 5.43 0.02 -2.31
N ALA A 19 5.62 -1.29 -2.55
CA ALA A 19 5.40 -2.30 -1.53
C ALA A 19 6.30 -2.13 -0.30
N SER A 20 7.52 -1.62 -0.47
CA SER A 20 8.43 -1.32 0.64
C SER A 20 7.96 -0.09 1.41
N GLU A 21 7.59 1.00 0.73
CA GLU A 21 7.06 2.21 1.37
C GLU A 21 5.78 1.92 2.16
N LEU A 22 4.87 1.11 1.60
CA LEU A 22 3.64 0.72 2.28
C LEU A 22 3.93 -0.07 3.57
N LYS A 23 4.92 -0.96 3.56
CA LYS A 23 5.35 -1.68 4.76
C LYS A 23 5.95 -0.75 5.80
N GLU A 24 6.77 0.23 5.39
CA GLU A 24 7.33 1.24 6.29
C GLU A 24 6.25 2.13 6.93
N LEU A 25 5.16 2.37 6.21
CA LEU A 25 4.00 3.12 6.72
C LEU A 25 3.08 2.29 7.65
N GLY A 26 3.35 0.98 7.79
CA GLY A 26 2.64 0.08 8.68
C GLY A 26 1.58 -0.81 8.01
N ALA A 27 1.57 -0.90 6.68
CA ALA A 27 0.71 -1.85 5.97
C ALA A 27 1.19 -3.29 6.12
N THR A 28 0.25 -4.21 6.25
CA THR A 28 0.51 -5.66 6.32
C THR A 28 0.11 -6.34 5.00
N ASP A 29 0.59 -7.56 4.76
CA ASP A 29 0.29 -8.33 3.53
C ASP A 29 0.51 -7.54 2.23
N ALA A 30 1.56 -6.72 2.19
CA ALA A 30 1.89 -5.91 1.02
C ALA A 30 2.48 -6.78 -0.10
N GLU A 31 1.63 -7.12 -1.07
CA GLU A 31 1.93 -7.99 -2.22
C GLU A 31 1.92 -7.20 -3.54
N PRO A 32 3.06 -7.13 -4.25
CA PRO A 32 3.13 -6.50 -5.56
C PRO A 32 2.39 -7.34 -6.62
N GLY A 33 1.63 -6.66 -7.48
CA GLY A 33 0.97 -7.20 -8.67
C GLY A 33 1.18 -6.30 -9.88
N ASN A 34 0.65 -6.63 -11.05
CA ASN A 34 0.91 -5.84 -12.27
C ASN A 34 0.43 -4.37 -12.14
N ARG A 35 1.38 -3.42 -12.05
CA ARG A 35 1.10 -1.98 -11.83
C ARG A 35 0.25 -1.71 -10.58
N ALA A 36 0.41 -2.52 -9.55
CA ALA A 36 -0.36 -2.40 -8.31
C ALA A 36 0.35 -3.05 -7.11
N VAL A 37 -0.05 -2.66 -5.90
CA VAL A 37 0.30 -3.35 -4.66
C VAL A 37 -0.96 -3.54 -3.84
N PHE A 38 -1.22 -4.78 -3.45
CA PHE A 38 -2.30 -5.15 -2.53
C PHE A 38 -1.78 -5.09 -1.12
N PHE A 39 -2.56 -4.54 -0.18
CA PHE A 39 -2.14 -4.47 1.21
C PHE A 39 -3.36 -4.48 2.15
N THR A 40 -3.10 -4.81 3.40
CA THR A 40 -4.10 -4.88 4.47
C THR A 40 -3.86 -3.73 5.46
N GLY A 41 -4.93 -3.07 5.90
CA GLY A 41 -4.84 -1.91 6.78
C GLY A 41 -6.16 -1.44 7.36
N ASN A 42 -6.11 -0.51 8.31
CA ASN A 42 -7.30 0.22 8.76
C ASN A 42 -7.49 1.51 7.92
N LYS A 43 -8.61 2.21 8.11
CA LYS A 43 -8.88 3.46 7.36
C LYS A 43 -7.93 4.61 7.73
N GLU A 44 -7.37 4.63 8.94
CA GLU A 44 -6.35 5.61 9.33
C GLU A 44 -5.07 5.44 8.49
N LEU A 45 -4.58 4.20 8.39
CA LEU A 45 -3.45 3.82 7.56
C LEU A 45 -3.69 4.15 6.09
N LEU A 46 -4.90 3.92 5.57
CA LEU A 46 -5.27 4.34 4.21
C LEU A 46 -5.05 5.84 4.00
N TYR A 47 -5.54 6.69 4.91
CA TYR A 47 -5.34 8.14 4.81
C TYR A 47 -3.86 8.53 4.94
N ARG A 48 -3.13 7.89 5.85
CA ARG A 48 -1.69 8.10 6.03
C ARG A 48 -0.91 7.76 4.75
N ILE A 49 -1.23 6.64 4.12
CA ILE A 49 -0.60 6.22 2.85
C ILE A 49 -0.87 7.24 1.75
N ASN A 50 -2.13 7.66 1.57
CA ASN A 50 -2.47 8.66 0.55
C ASN A 50 -1.79 10.01 0.78
N TYR A 51 -1.49 10.34 2.03
CA TYR A 51 -0.82 11.59 2.38
C TYR A 51 0.71 11.52 2.27
N CYS A 52 1.31 10.35 2.57
CA CYS A 52 2.76 10.18 2.64
C CYS A 52 3.40 9.58 1.38
N SER A 53 2.66 8.76 0.62
CA SER A 53 3.15 8.13 -0.62
C SER A 53 3.20 9.20 -1.72
N ARG A 54 4.34 9.31 -2.42
CA ARG A 54 4.64 10.32 -3.45
C ARG A 54 4.78 9.71 -4.82
#